data_AF-A0A258G4S2-F1
#
_entry.id   AF-A0A258G4S2-F1
#
_cell.length_a   1.000
_cell.length_b   1.000
_cell.length_c   1.000
_cell.angle_alpha   90.00
_cell.angle_beta   90.00
_cell.angle_gamma   90.00
#
_symmetry.space_group_name_H-M   'P 1'
#
loop_
_entity.id
_entity.type
_entity.pdbx_description
1 polymer ?
#
loop_
_entity_poly.entity_id
_entity_poly.type
_entity_poly.pdbx_seq_one_letter_code
_entity_poly.pdbx_strand_id
1 'polypeptide(L)'
;MRPPMRDVVDYYQYYCVESMRLTGRGTAPVKDPDWQQIDSQDLAKLGAVGPGARAFGSRDEEKGWTIFLRLKQVPNDTGLDEQECVIVIVGQTDQKAIIARMSKVLWSRPTTLHVGRYDGVDEAPGWDRWLWTGTPMRRSKNWASSMTNRGGNGRLRDTYVVITTHSYYHQYDYIYGELKVSTPDKTPMTVLSFNYVTRGGKK
;
A
#
# COMPACT_ATOMS: atom_id res chain seq x y z
N MET A 1 -8.40 -28.12 -14.62
CA MET A 1 -8.32 -27.37 -13.35
C MET A 1 -7.35 -26.22 -13.54
N ARG A 2 -7.76 -25.00 -13.19
CA ARG A 2 -6.86 -23.84 -13.15
C ARG A 2 -5.91 -23.98 -11.94
N PRO A 3 -4.63 -23.56 -12.03
CA PRO A 3 -3.76 -23.49 -10.86
C PRO A 3 -4.40 -22.64 -9.74
N PRO A 4 -4.11 -22.93 -8.46
CA PRO A 4 -4.56 -22.08 -7.36
C PRO A 4 -3.99 -20.67 -7.53
N MET A 5 -4.83 -19.67 -7.28
CA MET A 5 -4.43 -18.26 -7.30
C MET A 5 -3.30 -18.04 -6.28
N ARG A 6 -2.31 -17.21 -6.61
CA ARG A 6 -1.26 -16.89 -5.64
C ARG A 6 -1.84 -16.12 -4.46
N ASP A 7 -1.10 -16.12 -3.35
CA ASP A 7 -1.52 -15.34 -2.19
C ASP A 7 -1.53 -13.84 -2.49
N VAL A 8 -2.52 -13.14 -1.94
CA VAL A 8 -2.70 -11.70 -2.16
C VAL A 8 -1.54 -10.85 -1.63
N VAL A 9 -0.89 -11.27 -0.54
CA VAL A 9 0.29 -10.58 -0.02
C VAL A 9 1.50 -10.83 -0.92
N ASP A 10 1.55 -11.95 -1.64
CA ASP A 10 2.60 -12.22 -2.63
C ASP A 10 2.40 -11.35 -3.89
N TYR A 11 1.14 -11.16 -4.33
CA TYR A 11 0.83 -10.17 -5.38
C TYR A 11 1.18 -8.75 -4.93
N TYR A 12 0.87 -8.38 -3.69
CA TYR A 12 1.23 -7.08 -3.11
C TYR A 12 2.76 -6.90 -3.09
N GLN A 13 3.49 -7.90 -2.62
CA GLN A 13 4.96 -7.87 -2.61
C GLN A 13 5.51 -7.68 -4.03
N TYR A 14 5.03 -8.45 -5.00
CA TYR A 14 5.57 -8.44 -6.35
C TYR A 14 5.18 -7.18 -7.15
N TYR A 15 3.89 -6.87 -7.24
CA TYR A 15 3.38 -5.79 -8.09
C TYR A 15 3.56 -4.41 -7.48
N CYS A 16 3.48 -4.30 -6.15
CA CYS A 16 3.63 -3.03 -5.46
C CYS A 16 5.02 -2.86 -4.87
N VAL A 17 5.38 -3.67 -3.88
CA VAL A 17 6.55 -3.39 -3.04
C VAL A 17 7.86 -3.54 -3.83
N GLU A 18 8.13 -4.69 -4.42
CA GLU A 18 9.36 -4.96 -5.17
C GLU A 18 9.46 -4.15 -6.46
N SER A 19 8.34 -3.99 -7.18
CA SER A 19 8.34 -3.18 -8.39
C SER A 19 8.64 -1.71 -8.10
N MET A 20 7.97 -1.11 -7.11
CA MET A 20 8.24 0.28 -6.73
C MET A 20 9.64 0.42 -6.13
N ARG A 21 10.13 -0.59 -5.41
CA ARG A 21 11.53 -0.68 -4.95
C ARG A 21 12.55 -0.55 -6.07
N LEU A 22 12.29 -1.23 -7.19
CA LEU A 22 13.27 -1.34 -8.28
C LEU A 22 13.12 -0.23 -9.33
N THR A 23 11.89 0.21 -9.58
CA THR A 23 11.54 1.06 -10.73
C THR A 23 10.91 2.39 -10.35
N GLY A 24 10.54 2.57 -9.08
CA GLY A 24 9.75 3.71 -8.61
C GLY A 24 8.29 3.69 -9.05
N ARG A 25 7.80 2.61 -9.67
CA ARG A 25 6.41 2.47 -10.13
C ARG A 25 5.89 1.06 -9.84
N GLY A 26 4.57 0.90 -9.74
CA GLY A 26 3.96 -0.43 -9.66
C GLY A 26 3.97 -1.14 -11.01
N THR A 27 3.95 -2.46 -11.01
CA THR A 27 3.89 -3.27 -12.24
C THR A 27 2.46 -3.70 -12.54
N ALA A 28 2.03 -3.48 -13.78
CA ALA A 28 0.76 -4.00 -14.26
C ALA A 28 0.84 -5.53 -14.49
N PRO A 29 -0.16 -6.31 -14.05
CA PRO A 29 -0.19 -7.76 -14.15
C PRO A 29 -0.62 -8.24 -15.56
N VAL A 30 -0.19 -7.56 -16.62
CA VAL A 30 -0.65 -7.82 -18.01
C VAL A 30 -0.28 -9.20 -18.56
N LYS A 31 0.71 -9.87 -17.95
CA LYS A 31 1.15 -11.23 -18.32
C LYS A 31 0.62 -12.30 -17.37
N ASP A 32 -0.11 -11.90 -16.33
CA ASP A 32 -0.62 -12.81 -15.32
C ASP A 32 -2.06 -13.19 -15.69
N PRO A 33 -2.33 -14.47 -16.00
CA PRO A 33 -3.67 -14.90 -16.42
C PRO A 33 -4.72 -14.71 -15.33
N ASP A 34 -4.32 -14.56 -14.06
CA ASP A 34 -5.21 -14.31 -12.93
C ASP A 34 -5.85 -12.92 -12.98
N TRP A 35 -5.31 -12.01 -13.78
CA TRP A 35 -5.76 -10.63 -13.82
C TRP A 35 -6.39 -10.24 -15.14
N GLN A 36 -7.51 -9.52 -15.05
CA GLN A 36 -8.17 -8.89 -16.17
C GLN A 36 -8.10 -7.38 -16.01
N GLN A 37 -7.81 -6.64 -17.07
CA GLN A 37 -7.84 -5.19 -17.02
C GLN A 37 -9.28 -4.70 -16.84
N ILE A 38 -9.48 -3.69 -16.00
CA ILE A 38 -10.78 -3.04 -15.79
C ILE A 38 -10.79 -1.75 -16.62
N ASP A 39 -11.86 -1.57 -17.39
CA ASP A 39 -12.01 -0.45 -18.29
C ASP A 39 -12.71 0.77 -17.65
N SER A 40 -12.56 1.91 -18.32
CA SER A 40 -12.64 3.28 -17.79
C SER A 40 -13.84 3.69 -16.93
N GLN A 41 -15.05 3.16 -17.16
CA GLN A 41 -16.22 3.57 -16.36
C GLN A 41 -16.23 2.97 -14.95
N ASP A 42 -15.69 1.76 -14.77
CA ASP A 42 -15.63 1.11 -13.46
C ASP A 42 -14.35 1.49 -12.68
N LEU A 43 -13.34 2.04 -13.37
CA LEU A 43 -12.15 2.63 -12.75
C LEU A 43 -12.51 3.74 -11.75
N ALA A 44 -13.47 4.60 -12.11
CA ALA A 44 -13.87 5.72 -11.25
C ALA A 44 -14.49 5.25 -9.93
N LYS A 45 -15.30 4.19 -9.96
CA LYS A 45 -15.91 3.59 -8.76
C LYS A 45 -14.87 2.96 -7.82
N LEU A 46 -13.75 2.49 -8.38
CA LEU A 46 -12.61 1.93 -7.63
C LEU A 46 -11.60 3.00 -7.18
N GLY A 47 -11.89 4.28 -7.38
CA GLY A 47 -10.96 5.37 -7.06
C GLY A 47 -9.70 5.40 -7.93
N ALA A 48 -9.74 4.74 -9.09
CA ALA A 48 -8.67 4.73 -10.10
C ALA A 48 -8.84 5.89 -11.08
N VAL A 49 -8.96 7.09 -10.55
CA VAL A 49 -9.04 8.34 -11.31
C VAL A 49 -7.72 9.09 -11.18
N GLY A 50 -7.12 9.48 -12.29
CA GLY A 50 -5.86 10.24 -12.33
C GLY A 50 -4.95 9.89 -13.51
N PRO A 51 -3.85 10.64 -13.70
CA PRO A 51 -2.89 10.38 -14.78
C PRO A 51 -2.29 8.98 -14.67
N GLY A 52 -2.33 8.23 -15.79
CA GLY A 52 -1.78 6.88 -15.87
C GLY A 52 -2.48 5.85 -14.96
N ALA A 53 -3.68 6.17 -14.44
CA ALA A 53 -4.42 5.27 -13.58
C ALA A 53 -4.84 4.00 -14.35
N ARG A 54 -4.58 2.83 -13.76
CA ARG A 54 -4.94 1.52 -14.30
C ARG A 54 -5.50 0.68 -13.16
N ALA A 55 -6.52 -0.12 -13.44
CA ALA A 55 -6.97 -1.14 -12.51
C ALA A 55 -7.14 -2.50 -13.19
N PHE A 56 -7.02 -3.53 -12.37
CA PHE A 56 -7.12 -4.92 -12.76
C PHE A 56 -7.96 -5.66 -11.74
N GLY A 57 -8.81 -6.56 -12.19
CA GLY A 57 -9.67 -7.40 -11.37
C GLY A 57 -9.24 -8.86 -11.45
N SER A 58 -9.43 -9.56 -10.33
CA SER A 58 -9.28 -11.00 -10.21
C SER A 58 -10.31 -11.54 -9.23
N ARG A 59 -10.57 -12.85 -9.29
CA ARG A 59 -11.49 -13.53 -8.39
C ARG A 59 -10.88 -14.83 -7.89
N ASP A 60 -10.86 -15.00 -6.58
CA ASP A 60 -10.51 -16.24 -5.91
C ASP A 60 -11.82 -16.94 -5.51
N GLU A 61 -12.23 -17.94 -6.29
CA GLU A 61 -13.49 -18.66 -6.05
C GLU A 61 -13.44 -19.53 -4.79
N GLU A 62 -12.26 -20.08 -4.44
CA GLU A 62 -12.07 -20.93 -3.27
C GLU A 62 -12.28 -20.13 -1.98
N LYS A 63 -11.75 -18.90 -1.94
CA LYS A 63 -11.90 -17.99 -0.79
C LYS A 63 -13.12 -17.08 -0.88
N GLY A 64 -13.82 -17.07 -2.01
CA GLY A 64 -14.94 -16.16 -2.27
C GLY A 64 -14.53 -14.68 -2.32
N TRP A 65 -13.30 -14.39 -2.74
CA TRP A 65 -12.77 -13.02 -2.77
C TRP A 65 -12.85 -12.41 -4.16
N THR A 66 -13.17 -11.11 -4.20
CA THR A 66 -12.93 -10.27 -5.39
C THR A 66 -11.74 -9.37 -5.09
N ILE A 67 -10.75 -9.38 -5.97
CA ILE A 67 -9.47 -8.70 -5.74
C ILE A 67 -9.26 -7.67 -6.85
N PHE A 68 -8.90 -6.46 -6.46
CA PHE A 68 -8.56 -5.37 -7.38
C PHE A 68 -7.14 -4.91 -7.14
N LEU A 69 -6.39 -4.67 -8.21
CA LEU A 69 -5.10 -3.99 -8.18
C LEU A 69 -5.29 -2.66 -8.89
N ARG A 70 -4.86 -1.57 -8.25
CA ARG A 70 -4.96 -0.22 -8.76
C ARG A 70 -3.57 0.43 -8.73
N LEU A 71 -3.19 1.01 -9.85
CA LEU A 71 -1.95 1.78 -10.01
C LEU A 71 -2.33 3.19 -10.41
N LYS A 72 -1.77 4.22 -9.78
CA LYS A 72 -1.92 5.60 -10.26
C LYS A 72 -0.77 6.50 -9.83
N GLN A 73 -0.58 7.59 -10.56
CA GLN A 73 0.17 8.74 -10.06
C GLN A 73 -0.81 9.66 -9.34
N VAL A 74 -0.49 10.03 -8.09
CA VAL A 74 -1.25 11.01 -7.32
C VAL A 74 -0.61 12.37 -7.56
N PRO A 75 -1.31 13.33 -8.18
CA PRO A 75 -0.86 14.72 -8.20
C PRO A 75 -0.88 15.23 -6.76
N ASN A 76 0.27 15.72 -6.28
CA ASN A 76 0.34 16.32 -4.95
C ASN A 76 0.72 17.80 -5.07
N ASP A 77 -0.11 18.67 -4.50
CA ASP A 77 0.00 20.14 -4.58
C ASP A 77 1.26 20.70 -3.86
N THR A 78 1.98 19.83 -3.16
CA THR A 78 3.21 20.15 -2.39
C THR A 78 4.50 20.14 -3.22
N GLY A 79 4.41 19.79 -4.51
CA GLY A 79 5.58 19.63 -5.39
C GLY A 79 6.29 18.29 -5.22
N LEU A 80 5.56 17.27 -4.74
CA LEU A 80 6.00 15.89 -4.64
C LEU A 80 5.32 15.05 -5.72
N ASP A 81 6.05 14.09 -6.29
CA ASP A 81 5.50 13.09 -7.19
C ASP A 81 5.25 11.80 -6.40
N GLU A 82 4.00 11.39 -6.32
CA GLU A 82 3.57 10.19 -5.61
C GLU A 82 3.08 9.12 -6.59
N GLN A 83 3.64 7.92 -6.44
CA GLN A 83 3.23 6.72 -7.17
C GLN A 83 2.56 5.78 -6.18
N GLU A 84 1.31 5.42 -6.46
CA GLU A 84 0.48 4.59 -5.60
C GLU A 84 0.18 3.24 -6.26
N CYS A 85 0.33 2.16 -5.50
CA CYS A 85 -0.08 0.80 -5.84
C CYS A 85 -0.95 0.24 -4.72
N VAL A 86 -2.18 -0.14 -5.03
CA VAL A 86 -3.16 -0.61 -4.05
C VAL A 86 -3.75 -1.94 -4.48
N ILE A 87 -3.81 -2.89 -3.55
CA ILE A 87 -4.63 -4.07 -3.66
C ILE A 87 -5.84 -3.94 -2.74
N VAL A 88 -7.03 -4.13 -3.29
CA VAL A 88 -8.30 -4.16 -2.56
C VAL A 88 -8.86 -5.57 -2.62
N ILE A 89 -9.28 -6.10 -1.48
CA ILE A 89 -9.94 -7.38 -1.35
C ILE A 89 -11.35 -7.11 -0.85
N VAL A 90 -12.35 -7.61 -1.56
CA VAL A 90 -13.74 -7.64 -1.12
C VAL A 90 -14.06 -9.08 -0.73
N GLY A 91 -14.32 -9.29 0.55
CA GLY A 91 -14.49 -10.60 1.17
C GLY A 91 -13.86 -10.67 2.56
N GLN A 92 -14.23 -11.69 3.34
CA GLN A 92 -13.73 -11.88 4.69
C GLN A 92 -12.27 -12.34 4.67
N THR A 93 -11.36 -11.60 5.32
CA THR A 93 -9.94 -11.96 5.40
C THR A 93 -9.48 -12.23 6.83
N ASP A 94 -8.50 -13.11 7.02
CA ASP A 94 -7.78 -13.21 8.29
C ASP A 94 -6.85 -12.00 8.46
N GLN A 95 -7.37 -10.98 9.14
CA GLN A 95 -6.67 -9.73 9.46
C GLN A 95 -5.32 -9.99 10.15
N LYS A 96 -5.25 -10.91 11.12
CA LYS A 96 -4.02 -11.17 11.87
C LYS A 96 -2.96 -11.77 10.97
N ALA A 97 -3.34 -12.71 10.11
CA ALA A 97 -2.43 -13.30 9.13
C ALA A 97 -1.92 -12.27 8.11
N ILE A 98 -2.80 -11.39 7.59
CA ILE A 98 -2.40 -10.32 6.65
C ILE A 98 -1.43 -9.33 7.30
N ILE A 99 -1.73 -8.85 8.52
CA ILE A 99 -0.83 -7.94 9.26
C ILE A 99 0.55 -8.56 9.44
N ALA A 100 0.61 -9.82 9.88
CA ALA A 100 1.88 -10.50 10.12
C ALA A 100 2.72 -10.62 8.84
N ARG A 101 2.08 -10.96 7.72
CA ARG A 101 2.77 -11.09 6.43
C ARG A 101 3.17 -9.76 5.83
N MET A 102 2.29 -8.74 5.84
CA MET A 102 2.65 -7.39 5.39
C MET A 102 3.80 -6.83 6.20
N SER A 103 3.77 -7.03 7.52
CA SER A 103 4.89 -6.65 8.40
C SER A 103 6.16 -7.33 7.95
N LYS A 104 6.15 -8.64 7.63
CA LYS A 104 7.33 -9.36 7.13
C LYS A 104 7.83 -8.83 5.78
N VAL A 105 6.95 -8.54 4.82
CA VAL A 105 7.31 -7.99 3.50
C VAL A 105 7.98 -6.62 3.62
N LEU A 106 7.48 -5.82 4.56
CA LEU A 106 7.97 -4.47 4.80
C LEU A 106 9.18 -4.48 5.74
N TRP A 107 9.38 -5.52 6.55
CA TRP A 107 10.48 -5.62 7.51
C TRP A 107 11.83 -5.93 6.85
N SER A 108 12.82 -5.11 7.21
CA SER A 108 14.22 -5.24 6.78
C SER A 108 15.12 -4.50 7.79
N ARG A 109 16.40 -4.88 7.84
CA ARG A 109 17.39 -4.35 8.81
C ARG A 109 17.37 -2.82 8.87
N PRO A 110 17.48 -2.21 10.05
CA PRO A 110 16.93 -0.89 10.34
C PRO A 110 17.49 0.23 9.44
N THR A 111 16.59 0.91 8.72
CA THR A 111 16.72 2.35 8.47
C THR A 111 16.13 3.07 9.68
N THR A 112 16.64 4.27 9.93
CA THR A 112 16.23 5.20 10.97
C THR A 112 14.71 5.16 11.20
N LEU A 113 14.32 4.88 12.45
CA LEU A 113 12.93 4.99 12.91
C LEU A 113 12.47 6.43 12.65
N HIS A 114 11.53 6.62 11.74
CA HIS A 114 10.92 7.93 11.52
C HIS A 114 9.86 8.15 12.59
N VAL A 115 10.17 9.03 13.56
CA VAL A 115 9.23 9.50 14.58
C VAL A 115 8.79 10.93 14.23
N GLY A 116 7.63 11.07 13.61
CA GLY A 116 6.84 12.30 13.53
C GLY A 116 5.76 12.43 14.62
N ARG A 117 5.07 13.58 14.64
CA ARG A 117 4.09 13.96 15.67
C ARG A 117 2.81 13.13 15.61
N TYR A 118 2.14 13.06 16.76
CA TYR A 118 0.91 12.30 17.05
C TYR A 118 -0.32 12.72 16.21
N ASP A 119 -0.34 13.96 15.70
CA ASP A 119 -1.58 14.62 15.23
C ASP A 119 -1.76 14.65 13.69
N GLY A 120 -0.95 13.92 12.92
CA GLY A 120 -0.80 14.16 11.47
C GLY A 120 -1.65 13.32 10.52
N VAL A 121 -2.41 12.36 11.03
CA VAL A 121 -3.19 11.45 10.21
C VAL A 121 -4.55 11.32 10.87
N ASP A 122 -5.58 11.87 10.23
CA ASP A 122 -6.94 11.75 10.73
C ASP A 122 -7.31 10.27 10.88
N GLU A 123 -8.08 9.99 11.93
CA GLU A 123 -8.73 8.69 12.10
C GLU A 123 -9.51 8.34 10.81
N ALA A 124 -9.65 7.05 10.53
CA ALA A 124 -10.43 6.56 9.39
C ALA A 124 -11.73 5.92 9.91
N PRO A 125 -12.82 6.67 10.11
CA PRO A 125 -14.05 6.13 10.68
C PRO A 125 -14.55 4.86 9.98
N GLY A 126 -14.76 3.81 10.78
CA GLY A 126 -15.19 2.50 10.34
C GLY A 126 -14.13 1.73 9.54
N TRP A 127 -12.86 1.91 9.89
CA TRP A 127 -11.72 1.13 9.43
C TRP A 127 -10.73 0.91 10.58
N ASP A 128 -10.24 -0.31 10.73
CA ASP A 128 -9.00 -0.56 11.48
C ASP A 128 -7.81 -0.32 10.52
N ARG A 129 -6.75 0.35 10.99
CA ARG A 129 -5.65 0.83 10.14
C ARG A 129 -4.26 0.56 10.73
N TRP A 130 -3.34 0.13 9.87
CA TRP A 130 -1.91 -0.04 10.18
C TRP A 130 -1.04 0.63 9.14
N LEU A 131 0.07 1.24 9.58
CA LEU A 131 0.99 2.01 8.73
C LEU A 131 2.43 1.53 8.89
N TRP A 132 3.17 1.54 7.78
CA TRP A 132 4.61 1.25 7.71
C TRP A 132 5.30 2.32 6.88
N THR A 133 6.51 2.69 7.26
CA THR A 133 7.18 3.88 6.69
C THR A 133 8.67 3.65 6.62
N GLY A 134 9.34 4.27 5.66
CA GLY A 134 10.78 4.16 5.52
C GLY A 134 11.35 5.01 4.42
N THR A 135 12.67 5.18 4.41
CA THR A 135 13.37 5.90 3.35
C THR A 135 14.25 4.96 2.54
N PRO A 136 14.02 4.85 1.24
CA PRO A 136 14.84 4.04 0.38
C PRO A 136 16.23 4.64 0.21
N MET A 137 17.28 3.83 0.38
CA MET A 137 18.59 4.16 -0.17
C MET A 137 18.51 4.01 -1.70
N ARG A 138 18.81 5.08 -2.43
CA ARG A 138 18.74 5.14 -3.90
C ARG A 138 19.44 3.93 -4.55
N ARG A 139 18.75 3.19 -5.44
CA ARG A 139 19.22 1.97 -6.14
C ARG A 139 19.59 0.78 -5.24
N SER A 140 19.31 0.83 -3.95
CA SER A 140 19.51 -0.32 -3.05
C SER A 140 18.41 -1.35 -3.29
N LYS A 141 18.75 -2.64 -3.31
CA LYS A 141 17.76 -3.73 -3.18
C LYS A 141 17.31 -3.94 -1.72
N ASN A 142 18.04 -3.35 -0.78
CA ASN A 142 17.80 -3.43 0.66
C ASN A 142 17.15 -2.13 1.09
N TRP A 143 15.82 -2.07 0.98
CA TRP A 143 15.03 -0.96 1.52
C TRP A 143 14.63 -1.35 2.91
N ALA A 144 14.68 -0.43 3.86
CA ALA A 144 14.29 -0.69 5.23
C ALA A 144 13.04 0.09 5.63
N SER A 145 12.18 -0.58 6.38
CA SER A 145 11.02 0.04 7.01
C SER A 145 10.95 -0.39 8.46
N SER A 146 10.53 0.53 9.31
CA SER A 146 10.34 0.28 10.74
C SER A 146 8.86 0.29 11.07
N MET A 147 8.40 -0.71 11.81
CA MET A 147 7.07 -0.73 12.39
C MET A 147 6.98 0.33 13.49
N THR A 148 5.95 1.19 13.49
CA THR A 148 5.76 2.21 14.52
C THR A 148 5.06 1.59 15.74
N ASN A 149 5.79 0.78 16.51
CA ASN A 149 5.23 0.22 17.74
C ASN A 149 6.11 0.57 18.95
N ARG A 150 5.63 1.50 19.78
CA ARG A 150 6.11 1.65 21.16
C ARG A 150 4.93 1.68 22.12
N GLY A 151 4.59 0.50 22.63
CA GLY A 151 4.33 0.31 24.06
C GLY A 151 2.87 0.22 24.51
N GLY A 152 2.57 -0.86 25.25
CA GLY A 152 1.57 -0.86 26.31
C GLY A 152 0.19 -1.42 25.96
N ASN A 153 -0.05 -2.67 26.36
CA ASN A 153 -1.37 -3.27 26.62
C ASN A 153 -2.35 -3.39 25.43
N GLY A 154 -2.22 -4.49 24.70
CA GLY A 154 -3.37 -5.36 24.35
C GLY A 154 -4.44 -4.83 23.37
N ARG A 155 -4.36 -3.60 22.88
CA ARG A 155 -5.23 -3.11 21.80
C ARG A 155 -4.35 -2.62 20.66
N LEU A 156 -4.43 -3.33 19.53
CA LEU A 156 -3.88 -2.99 18.21
C LEU A 156 -4.55 -1.72 17.63
N ARG A 157 -4.87 -0.73 18.47
CA ARG A 157 -5.51 0.50 18.04
C ARG A 157 -4.43 1.53 17.77
N ASP A 158 -4.33 1.81 16.48
CA ASP A 158 -3.76 3.02 15.89
C ASP A 158 -2.23 3.03 15.78
N THR A 159 -1.74 2.40 14.70
CA THR A 159 -0.32 2.53 14.32
C THR A 159 -0.13 3.87 13.59
N TYR A 160 0.21 4.92 14.33
CA TYR A 160 0.66 6.19 13.77
C TYR A 160 2.18 6.23 13.68
N VAL A 161 2.71 6.85 12.61
CA VAL A 161 3.64 7.99 12.64
C VAL A 161 4.31 8.18 11.25
N VAL A 162 3.94 9.24 10.54
CA VAL A 162 4.75 9.93 9.50
C VAL A 162 4.48 11.43 9.62
N ILE A 163 5.38 12.18 10.25
CA ILE A 163 5.53 13.61 9.99
C ILE A 163 7.00 13.96 10.16
N THR A 164 7.71 14.07 9.06
CA THR A 164 8.89 14.94 9.04
C THR A 164 8.46 16.31 8.52
N THR A 165 9.18 17.36 8.90
CA THR A 165 8.93 18.71 8.38
C THR A 165 8.90 18.70 6.85
N HIS A 166 8.15 19.59 6.21
CA HIS A 166 8.05 19.67 4.74
C HIS A 166 9.44 19.64 4.06
N SER A 167 10.45 20.25 4.70
CA SER A 167 11.86 20.24 4.29
C SER A 167 12.49 18.86 4.11
N TYR A 168 12.08 17.85 4.87
CA TYR A 168 12.57 16.49 4.75
C TYR A 168 12.13 15.85 3.42
N TYR A 169 10.85 16.03 3.05
CA TYR A 169 10.29 15.51 1.81
C TYR A 169 10.88 16.19 0.56
N HIS A 170 11.46 17.38 0.71
CA HIS A 170 12.24 18.03 -0.36
C HIS A 170 13.64 17.44 -0.53
N GLN A 171 14.15 16.72 0.47
CA GLN A 171 15.53 16.20 0.50
C GLN A 171 15.64 14.69 0.30
N TYR A 172 14.57 13.95 0.61
CA TYR A 172 14.58 12.49 0.58
C TYR A 172 13.34 11.92 -0.09
N ASP A 173 13.55 10.90 -0.92
CA ASP A 173 12.47 10.01 -1.33
C ASP A 173 12.03 9.17 -0.12
N TYR A 174 10.77 8.75 -0.08
CA TYR A 174 10.26 7.91 0.99
C TYR A 174 9.18 6.95 0.50
N ILE A 175 8.93 5.93 1.32
CA ILE A 175 7.82 5.00 1.15
C ILE A 175 6.88 5.04 2.34
N TYR A 176 5.63 4.72 2.06
CA TYR A 176 4.74 4.25 3.10
C TYR A 176 3.83 3.14 2.59
N GLY A 177 3.61 2.16 3.44
CA GLY A 177 2.61 1.12 3.27
C GLY A 177 1.47 1.33 4.24
N GLU A 178 0.26 0.98 3.84
CA GLU A 178 -0.92 1.03 4.68
C GLU A 178 -1.74 -0.25 4.50
N LEU A 179 -2.32 -0.71 5.60
CA LEU A 179 -3.37 -1.72 5.63
C LEU A 179 -4.61 -1.07 6.25
N LYS A 180 -5.75 -1.17 5.58
CA LYS A 180 -7.06 -0.86 6.17
C LYS A 180 -7.95 -2.08 6.09
N VAL A 181 -8.65 -2.38 7.16
CA VAL A 181 -9.67 -3.44 7.22
C VAL A 181 -10.97 -2.82 7.68
N SER A 182 -12.04 -3.02 6.92
CA SER A 182 -13.35 -2.47 7.25
C SER A 182 -13.84 -3.03 8.57
N THR A 183 -14.45 -2.19 9.40
CA THR A 183 -15.13 -2.67 10.60
C THR A 183 -16.34 -3.56 10.26
N PRO A 184 -16.78 -4.44 11.19
CA PRO A 184 -17.79 -5.48 10.89
C PRO A 184 -19.16 -4.99 10.41
N ASP A 185 -19.47 -3.70 10.59
CA ASP A 185 -20.70 -3.02 10.17
C ASP A 185 -20.74 -2.67 8.66
N LYS A 186 -19.65 -2.92 7.94
CA LYS A 186 -19.53 -2.65 6.49
C LYS A 186 -19.31 -3.94 5.71
N THR A 187 -19.44 -3.86 4.38
CA THR A 187 -18.98 -4.93 3.48
C THR A 187 -17.50 -5.25 3.80
N PRO A 188 -17.15 -6.52 4.10
CA PRO A 188 -15.79 -6.89 4.43
C PRO A 188 -14.82 -6.50 3.33
N MET A 189 -13.91 -5.59 3.65
CA MET A 189 -12.96 -5.02 2.72
C MET A 189 -11.59 -4.86 3.37
N THR A 190 -10.55 -5.32 2.68
CA THR A 190 -9.16 -5.19 3.09
C THR A 190 -8.39 -4.47 2.01
N VAL A 191 -7.73 -3.36 2.35
CA VAL A 191 -7.00 -2.48 1.44
C VAL A 191 -5.53 -2.48 1.83
N LEU A 192 -4.66 -2.94 0.94
CA LEU A 192 -3.22 -2.92 1.08
C LEU A 192 -2.68 -1.87 0.11
N SER A 193 -2.09 -0.78 0.59
CA SER A 193 -1.49 0.23 -0.27
C SER A 193 0.01 0.36 -0.01
N PHE A 194 0.75 0.65 -1.08
CA PHE A 194 2.16 1.00 -1.05
C PHE A 194 2.37 2.22 -1.93
N ASN A 195 3.08 3.18 -1.38
CA ASN A 195 3.30 4.47 -2.00
C ASN A 195 4.79 4.76 -2.02
N TYR A 196 5.25 5.24 -3.16
CA TYR A 196 6.60 5.78 -3.31
C TYR A 196 6.49 7.24 -3.67
N VAL A 197 7.09 8.08 -2.83
CA VAL A 197 7.03 9.52 -2.96
C VAL A 197 8.43 10.05 -3.22
N THR A 198 8.53 10.87 -4.24
CA THR A 198 9.78 11.51 -4.67
C THR A 198 9.58 13.00 -4.79
N ARG A 199 10.69 13.74 -4.81
CA ARG A 199 10.64 15.15 -5.17
C ARG A 199 10.13 15.31 -6.60
N GLY A 200 9.05 16.08 -6.77
CA GLY A 200 8.52 16.40 -8.08
C GLY A 200 9.55 17.21 -8.88
N GLY A 201 9.77 16.82 -10.13
CA GLY A 201 10.57 17.63 -11.05
C GLY A 201 9.88 18.99 -11.23
N LYS A 202 10.57 20.09 -10.90
CA LYS A 202 10.13 21.41 -11.37
C LYS A 202 10.05 21.33 -12.89
N LYS A 203 8.85 21.39 -13.46
CA LYS A 203 8.69 21.83 -14.84
C LYS A 203 9.03 23.30 -14.94
#